data_AF-D7GQ69-F1
#
_entry.id   AF-D7GQ69-F1
#
_cell.length_a   1.000
_cell.length_b   1.000
_cell.length_c   1.000
_cell.angle_alpha   90.00
_cell.angle_beta   90.00
_cell.angle_gamma   90.00
#
_symmetry.space_group_name_H-M   'P 1'
#
loop_
_entity.id
_entity.type
_entity.pdbx_description
1 polymer ?
#
loop_
_entity_poly.entity_id
_entity_poly.type
_entity_poly.pdbx_seq_one_letter_code
_entity_poly.pdbx_strand_id
1 'polypeptide(L)'
;MKTLYFDCGMGAAGDMLMASLYEICPDKERFLKMMNEMGLPGLSVEAEPSVKCGITGTHMKVTIHGEEEESVDVDLQGHEHHHDHDHDEDHHHTHDHEDSHHTHDHHHDHEGDHHDHSHEAHHHSHELAELAAEQTIHEHTHTHDHDHDCGHDHTHDHGHTHHHHASMAGISHIIEHLNLPEEVKTDIVAVYRLIAEAESHVHGKTVEEIHFHEVGTADAIADIAGVCLLMHMIAPKKVIASPIHVGSGNVHCAHGILPVPAPATAFILQGLPIYSGVIKGELCTPTGAALLKHFVTEFKEMPVMRTSAIGYGMGKKDFERANCVRVLLGETEETGSEVAELSCNLDDMTPEALGFVQEILFAAGALEVYTIPIGMKKSRPGILLTCMCRCNDKEKMVSLLFKHTTTLGIRESISKRYTLTRTMKEHETPYGVVREKVSEGYGVVRGKLEYEDLAKIAKEHGMSLEDVKKLIGK
;
A
#
# COMPACT_ATOMS: atom_id res chain seq x y z
N MET A 1 -7.19 -19.51 -12.53
CA MET A 1 -7.81 -18.18 -12.34
C MET A 1 -6.87 -17.12 -12.92
N LYS A 2 -7.38 -16.14 -13.69
CA LYS A 2 -6.57 -15.05 -14.26
C LYS A 2 -6.05 -14.16 -13.13
N THR A 3 -4.74 -14.22 -12.90
CA THR A 3 -4.08 -13.59 -11.75
C THR A 3 -2.98 -12.66 -12.25
N LEU A 4 -2.97 -11.46 -11.68
CA LEU A 4 -1.92 -10.47 -11.86
C LEU A 4 -1.05 -10.46 -10.59
N TYR A 5 0.26 -10.54 -10.76
CA TYR A 5 1.23 -10.47 -9.67
C TYR A 5 2.15 -9.25 -9.85
N PHE A 6 2.18 -8.36 -8.87
CA PHE A 6 3.15 -7.27 -8.78
C PHE A 6 4.36 -7.71 -7.95
N ASP A 7 5.55 -7.61 -8.54
CA ASP A 7 6.83 -7.76 -7.84
C ASP A 7 7.34 -6.37 -7.48
N CYS A 8 7.11 -5.97 -6.23
CA CYS A 8 7.42 -4.66 -5.66
C CYS A 8 8.81 -4.63 -5.00
N GLY A 9 9.75 -5.43 -5.52
CA GLY A 9 11.11 -5.56 -4.98
C GLY A 9 11.96 -4.28 -5.04
N MET A 10 11.55 -3.31 -5.85
CA MET A 10 12.13 -1.95 -5.96
C MET A 10 11.09 -0.87 -5.66
N GLY A 11 10.10 -1.22 -4.82
CA GLY A 11 9.00 -0.34 -4.48
C GLY A 11 7.97 -0.22 -5.59
N ALA A 12 7.25 0.90 -5.62
CA ALA A 12 6.20 1.19 -6.59
C ALA A 12 5.92 2.68 -6.66
N ALA A 13 5.92 3.21 -7.88
CA ALA A 13 5.46 4.55 -8.23
C ALA A 13 4.35 4.46 -9.30
N GLY A 14 3.57 5.54 -9.46
CA GLY A 14 2.44 5.61 -10.39
C GLY A 14 2.86 5.27 -11.84
N ASP A 15 3.82 6.02 -12.35
CA ASP A 15 4.47 5.83 -13.65
C ASP A 15 4.99 4.40 -13.87
N MET A 16 5.68 3.82 -12.88
CA MET A 16 6.23 2.46 -12.94
C MET A 16 5.11 1.42 -13.00
N LEU A 17 4.04 1.58 -12.21
CA LEU A 17 2.89 0.70 -12.25
C LEU A 17 2.19 0.80 -13.61
N MET A 18 1.98 2.03 -14.11
CA MET A 18 1.36 2.28 -15.41
C MET A 18 2.18 1.65 -16.54
N ALA A 19 3.49 1.87 -16.56
CA ALA A 19 4.39 1.31 -17.56
C ALA A 19 4.42 -0.23 -17.53
N SER A 20 4.50 -0.82 -16.34
CA SER A 20 4.54 -2.28 -16.20
C SER A 20 3.25 -2.93 -16.70
N LEU A 21 2.09 -2.36 -16.38
CA LEU A 21 0.79 -2.83 -16.84
C LEU A 21 0.57 -2.60 -18.33
N TYR A 22 1.07 -1.49 -18.87
CA TYR A 22 1.02 -1.19 -20.29
C TYR A 22 1.72 -2.27 -21.11
N GLU A 23 2.86 -2.79 -20.65
CA GLU A 23 3.59 -3.84 -21.37
C GLU A 23 2.77 -5.12 -21.60
N ILE A 24 1.90 -5.46 -20.65
CA ILE A 24 1.03 -6.64 -20.70
C ILE A 24 -0.39 -6.32 -21.19
N CYS A 25 -0.66 -5.05 -21.54
CA CYS A 25 -1.96 -4.61 -22.02
C CYS A 25 -2.27 -5.25 -23.39
N PRO A 26 -3.49 -5.80 -23.61
CA PRO A 26 -3.85 -6.43 -24.87
C PRO A 26 -3.94 -5.45 -26.04
N ASP A 27 -4.23 -4.17 -25.78
CA ASP A 27 -4.42 -3.13 -26.79
C ASP A 27 -3.74 -1.82 -26.36
N LYS A 28 -2.43 -1.76 -26.61
CA LYS A 28 -1.55 -0.65 -26.23
C LYS A 28 -1.91 0.66 -26.95
N GLU A 29 -2.26 0.59 -28.23
CA GLU A 29 -2.62 1.76 -29.03
C GLU A 29 -3.91 2.39 -28.53
N ARG A 30 -4.92 1.56 -28.23
CA ARG A 30 -6.17 2.04 -27.64
C ARG A 30 -5.95 2.68 -26.28
N PHE A 31 -5.10 2.10 -25.43
CA PHE A 31 -4.77 2.70 -24.14
C PHE A 31 -4.19 4.12 -24.31
N LEU A 32 -3.13 4.27 -25.12
CA LEU A 32 -2.50 5.58 -25.34
C LEU A 32 -3.49 6.58 -25.93
N LYS A 33 -4.32 6.15 -26.89
CA LYS A 33 -5.37 7.01 -27.46
C LYS A 33 -6.34 7.49 -26.38
N MET A 34 -6.85 6.59 -25.54
CA MET A 34 -7.79 6.95 -24.48
C MET A 34 -7.17 7.90 -23.45
N MET A 35 -5.89 7.70 -23.09
CA MET A 35 -5.17 8.61 -22.18
C MET A 35 -5.01 10.01 -22.76
N ASN A 36 -4.58 10.12 -24.02
CA ASN A 36 -4.40 11.41 -24.67
C ASN A 36 -5.73 12.12 -25.00
N GLU A 37 -6.83 11.37 -25.14
CA GLU A 37 -8.18 11.90 -25.37
C GLU A 37 -9.02 12.01 -24.08
N MET A 38 -8.41 11.86 -22.89
CA MET A 38 -9.17 11.81 -21.63
C MET A 38 -9.73 13.16 -21.18
N GLY A 39 -9.36 14.26 -21.85
CA GLY A 39 -9.93 15.59 -21.60
C GLY A 39 -9.15 16.46 -20.61
N LEU A 40 -7.91 16.09 -20.28
CA LEU A 40 -6.99 16.94 -19.52
C LEU A 40 -6.22 17.88 -20.47
N PRO A 41 -6.37 19.21 -20.33
CA PRO A 41 -5.72 20.16 -21.22
C PRO A 41 -4.19 20.05 -21.19
N GLY A 42 -3.56 20.02 -22.37
CA GLY A 42 -2.11 19.99 -22.51
C GLY A 42 -1.44 18.66 -22.23
N LEU A 43 -2.19 17.62 -21.82
CA LEU A 43 -1.62 16.31 -21.51
C LEU A 43 -1.15 15.58 -22.77
N SER A 44 0.07 15.04 -22.71
CA SER A 44 0.55 13.97 -23.59
C SER A 44 1.09 12.80 -22.75
N VAL A 45 0.69 11.58 -23.10
CA VAL A 45 1.19 10.33 -22.50
C VAL A 45 1.81 9.48 -23.59
N GLU A 46 3.10 9.15 -23.40
CA GLU A 46 3.91 8.40 -24.36
C GLU A 46 4.63 7.23 -23.66
N ALA A 47 4.79 6.12 -24.38
CA ALA A 47 5.51 4.95 -23.89
C ALA A 47 6.88 4.89 -24.57
N GLU A 48 7.95 5.07 -23.80
CA GLU A 48 9.33 5.08 -24.28
C GLU A 48 10.08 3.80 -23.85
N PRO A 49 10.82 3.13 -24.75
CA PRO A 49 11.71 2.05 -24.35
C PRO A 49 12.80 2.56 -23.40
N SER A 50 13.00 1.87 -22.27
CA SER A 50 14.02 2.22 -21.27
C SER A 50 14.82 0.99 -20.86
N VAL A 51 16.09 1.19 -20.52
CA VAL A 51 17.02 0.13 -20.12
C VAL A 51 17.66 0.49 -18.78
N LYS A 52 17.47 -0.37 -17.77
CA LYS A 52 18.08 -0.24 -16.44
C LYS A 52 18.82 -1.54 -16.11
N CYS A 53 20.11 -1.45 -15.78
CA CYS A 53 20.99 -2.60 -15.52
C CYS A 53 20.89 -3.73 -16.58
N GLY A 54 20.72 -3.37 -17.86
CA GLY A 54 20.59 -4.32 -18.98
C GLY A 54 19.22 -4.98 -19.13
N ILE A 55 18.24 -4.63 -18.30
CA ILE A 55 16.84 -5.06 -18.46
C ILE A 55 16.11 -4.01 -19.29
N THR A 56 15.48 -4.46 -20.38
CA THR A 56 14.62 -3.60 -21.22
C THR A 56 13.19 -3.62 -20.67
N GLY A 57 12.59 -2.45 -20.61
CA GLY A 57 11.18 -2.26 -20.29
C GLY A 57 10.67 -0.94 -20.83
N THR A 58 9.59 -0.45 -20.25
CA THR A 58 8.92 0.79 -20.68
C THR A 58 9.06 1.83 -19.58
N HIS A 59 9.36 3.07 -19.98
CA HIS A 59 9.14 4.25 -19.17
C HIS A 59 7.89 4.97 -19.72
N MET A 60 7.00 5.37 -18.83
CA MET A 60 5.85 6.18 -19.23
C MET A 60 6.20 7.64 -19.05
N LYS A 61 6.26 8.35 -20.16
CA LYS A 61 6.51 9.78 -20.18
C LYS A 61 5.18 10.52 -20.22
N VAL A 62 4.96 11.34 -19.21
CA VAL A 62 3.78 12.18 -19.07
C VAL A 62 4.21 13.63 -19.13
N THR A 63 3.62 14.40 -20.02
CA THR A 63 3.94 15.83 -20.17
C THR A 63 2.67 16.67 -20.17
N ILE A 64 2.78 17.88 -19.64
CA ILE A 64 1.72 18.88 -19.61
C ILE A 64 2.23 20.10 -20.36
N HIS A 65 1.55 20.49 -21.43
CA HIS A 65 2.00 21.55 -22.33
C HIS A 65 3.43 21.35 -22.90
N GLY A 66 3.89 20.09 -22.96
CA GLY A 66 5.22 19.72 -23.44
C GLY A 66 6.31 19.75 -22.36
N GLU A 67 5.97 20.10 -21.12
CA GLU A 67 6.88 20.04 -19.97
C GLU A 67 6.60 18.77 -19.15
N GLU A 68 7.67 18.08 -18.77
CA GLU A 68 7.63 16.94 -17.87
C GLU A 68 7.93 17.44 -16.45
N GLU A 69 7.16 17.00 -15.45
CA GLU A 69 7.51 17.31 -14.06
C GLU A 69 8.76 16.51 -13.64
N GLU A 70 9.80 17.23 -13.22
CA GLU A 70 10.99 16.65 -12.61
C GLU A 70 10.79 16.53 -11.09
N SER A 71 11.05 15.35 -10.54
CA SER A 71 11.13 15.15 -9.09
C SER A 71 12.36 15.87 -8.55
N VAL A 72 12.20 16.82 -7.62
CA VAL A 72 13.29 17.60 -7.01
C VAL A 72 14.02 16.77 -5.95
N ASP A 73 14.74 15.73 -6.37
CA ASP A 73 15.66 14.98 -5.50
C ASP A 73 17.09 15.32 -5.90
N VAL A 74 17.72 16.25 -5.16
CA VAL A 74 19.15 16.57 -5.35
C VAL A 74 19.97 15.53 -4.60
N ASP A 75 20.69 14.69 -5.32
CA ASP A 75 21.59 13.70 -4.73
C ASP A 75 22.66 14.37 -3.86
N LEU A 76 22.67 14.05 -2.56
CA LEU A 76 23.81 14.31 -1.67
C LEU A 76 24.93 13.29 -1.92
N GLN A 77 25.39 13.15 -3.17
CA GLN A 77 26.69 12.57 -3.47
C GLN A 77 27.63 13.70 -3.86
N GLY A 78 28.66 13.89 -3.02
CA GLY A 78 29.48 15.09 -2.99
C GLY A 78 30.08 15.48 -4.34
N HIS A 79 29.70 16.65 -4.83
CA HIS A 79 30.56 17.46 -5.66
C HIS A 79 31.50 18.25 -4.75
N GLU A 80 32.73 17.76 -4.59
CA GLU A 80 33.83 18.65 -4.22
C GLU A 80 34.00 19.67 -5.35
N HIS A 81 33.49 20.88 -5.13
CA HIS A 81 33.83 22.03 -5.97
C HIS A 81 35.29 22.40 -5.71
N HIS A 82 36.20 21.77 -6.45
CA HIS A 82 37.51 22.34 -6.72
C HIS A 82 37.29 23.59 -7.58
N HIS A 83 37.25 24.75 -6.95
CA HIS A 83 37.37 26.04 -7.63
C HIS A 83 38.83 26.27 -8.00
N ASP A 84 39.26 25.74 -9.15
CA ASP A 84 40.38 26.33 -9.89
C ASP A 84 39.81 27.49 -10.71
N HIS A 85 39.90 28.70 -10.17
CA HIS A 85 39.69 29.93 -10.93
C HIS A 85 41.06 30.40 -11.44
N ASP A 86 41.40 29.98 -12.66
CA ASP A 86 42.29 30.75 -13.53
C ASP A 86 41.49 31.94 -14.08
N HIS A 87 41.79 33.15 -13.58
CA HIS A 87 41.43 34.40 -14.25
C HIS A 87 42.65 35.30 -14.33
N ASP A 88 43.35 35.21 -15.46
CA ASP A 88 43.99 36.36 -16.07
C ASP A 88 42.89 37.38 -16.44
N GLU A 89 42.98 38.60 -15.92
CA GLU A 89 43.03 39.84 -16.70
C GLU A 89 43.07 41.06 -15.77
N ASP A 90 43.99 41.95 -16.12
CA ASP A 90 44.34 43.20 -15.48
C ASP A 90 43.16 44.15 -15.27
N HIS A 91 43.01 44.71 -14.07
CA HIS A 91 42.54 46.10 -13.91
C HIS A 91 43.10 46.75 -12.64
N HIS A 92 44.11 47.59 -12.85
CA HIS A 92 44.60 48.59 -11.93
C HIS A 92 43.51 49.58 -11.51
N HIS A 93 43.30 49.78 -10.20
CA HIS A 93 42.94 51.10 -9.67
C HIS A 93 43.66 51.36 -8.35
N THR A 94 44.56 52.33 -8.41
CA THR A 94 45.25 52.99 -7.31
C THR A 94 44.31 53.92 -6.57
N HIS A 95 44.27 53.87 -5.24
CA HIS A 95 44.01 55.05 -4.42
C HIS A 95 44.85 54.99 -3.14
N ASP A 96 45.86 55.86 -3.10
CA ASP A 96 46.61 56.26 -1.92
C ASP A 96 45.69 56.94 -0.91
N HIS A 97 45.87 56.61 0.37
CA HIS A 97 45.89 57.60 1.45
C HIS A 97 46.80 57.12 2.58
N GLU A 98 47.82 57.93 2.84
CA GLU A 98 48.83 57.82 3.88
C GLU A 98 48.29 58.05 5.30
N ASP A 99 49.04 57.49 6.25
CA ASP A 99 49.23 57.88 7.65
C ASP A 99 48.10 57.64 8.67
N SER A 100 48.30 56.66 9.55
CA SER A 100 48.96 56.95 10.83
C SER A 100 49.14 55.72 11.72
N HIS A 101 50.37 55.60 12.23
CA HIS A 101 50.90 54.83 13.35
C HIS A 101 49.90 54.20 14.34
N HIS A 102 50.11 52.93 14.72
CA HIS A 102 50.66 52.57 16.04
C HIS A 102 51.04 51.08 16.09
N THR A 103 52.32 50.86 16.36
CA THR A 103 52.97 49.60 16.74
C THR A 103 52.55 49.17 18.14
N HIS A 104 52.33 47.87 18.37
CA HIS A 104 52.79 47.18 19.58
C HIS A 104 52.92 45.67 19.31
N ASP A 105 54.17 45.25 19.10
CA ASP A 105 54.64 43.90 19.39
C ASP A 105 54.48 43.64 20.89
N HIS A 106 53.97 42.46 21.28
CA HIS A 106 54.48 41.70 22.43
C HIS A 106 54.13 40.21 22.29
N HIS A 107 55.14 39.44 21.90
CA HIS A 107 55.27 38.03 22.22
C HIS A 107 55.40 37.86 23.74
N HIS A 108 54.71 36.87 24.32
CA HIS A 108 55.23 36.09 25.45
C HIS A 108 54.54 34.71 25.51
N ASP A 109 55.33 33.67 25.28
CA ASP A 109 55.09 32.31 25.75
C ASP A 109 55.16 32.27 27.29
N HIS A 110 54.33 31.43 27.92
CA HIS A 110 54.77 30.55 29.02
C HIS A 110 53.73 29.47 29.34
N GLU A 111 54.22 28.24 29.39
CA GLU A 111 53.61 27.05 29.99
C GLU A 111 53.38 27.22 31.51
N GLY A 112 52.45 26.43 32.06
CA GLY A 112 52.50 26.03 33.48
C GLY A 112 51.16 25.94 34.21
N ASP A 113 50.63 24.71 34.26
CA ASP A 113 50.09 24.01 35.43
C ASP A 113 48.93 24.55 36.31
N HIS A 114 47.95 23.64 36.46
CA HIS A 114 47.12 23.31 37.63
C HIS A 114 46.18 24.39 38.23
N HIS A 115 44.86 24.11 38.24
CA HIS A 115 44.17 23.55 39.42
C HIS A 115 42.67 23.28 39.16
N ASP A 116 42.28 22.09 39.63
CA ASP A 116 40.94 21.52 39.78
C ASP A 116 40.09 22.29 40.81
N HIS A 117 38.77 22.42 40.59
CA HIS A 117 37.76 22.37 41.64
C HIS A 117 36.35 22.08 41.08
N SER A 118 35.83 20.94 41.52
CA SER A 118 34.44 20.50 41.51
C SER A 118 33.53 21.35 42.42
N HIS A 119 32.21 21.34 42.18
CA HIS A 119 31.20 21.13 43.23
C HIS A 119 29.83 20.74 42.61
N GLU A 120 29.21 19.77 43.27
CA GLU A 120 27.97 19.07 42.93
C GLU A 120 26.68 19.85 43.18
N ALA A 121 25.65 19.45 42.42
CA ALA A 121 24.25 19.17 42.76
C ALA A 121 23.47 20.06 43.76
N HIS A 122 22.24 20.43 43.38
CA HIS A 122 21.03 20.08 44.14
C HIS A 122 19.77 20.15 43.25
N HIS A 123 18.85 19.23 43.54
CA HIS A 123 17.61 18.91 42.84
C HIS A 123 16.38 19.35 43.68
N HIS A 124 15.18 19.26 43.09
CA HIS A 124 13.79 19.29 43.67
C HIS A 124 13.06 20.64 43.58
N SER A 125 12.03 20.82 42.71
CA SER A 125 10.66 20.26 42.64
C SER A 125 9.64 20.94 43.57
N HIS A 126 8.61 21.60 43.04
CA HIS A 126 7.19 21.26 43.17
C HIS A 126 6.24 22.30 42.54
N GLU A 127 5.04 21.79 42.31
CA GLU A 127 3.87 22.19 41.53
C GLU A 127 2.90 23.14 42.26
N LEU A 128 2.02 23.78 41.46
CA LEU A 128 0.64 24.24 41.71
C LEU A 128 0.32 25.67 42.22
N ALA A 129 -0.41 26.38 41.33
CA ALA A 129 -1.73 27.00 41.51
C ALA A 129 -1.92 28.45 42.03
N GLU A 130 -2.52 29.23 41.12
CA GLU A 130 -3.65 30.17 41.27
C GLU A 130 -3.51 31.60 41.85
N LEU A 131 -4.09 32.51 41.05
CA LEU A 131 -4.82 33.75 41.36
C LEU A 131 -4.09 35.10 41.50
N ALA A 132 -4.35 35.92 40.46
CA ALA A 132 -4.94 37.27 40.49
C ALA A 132 -4.12 38.50 40.96
N ALA A 133 -4.14 39.48 40.04
CA ALA A 133 -4.31 40.93 40.21
C ALA A 133 -3.06 41.83 40.32
N GLU A 134 -3.10 42.87 39.45
CA GLU A 134 -2.49 44.21 39.59
C GLU A 134 -0.96 44.32 39.52
N GLN A 135 -0.32 45.34 38.93
CA GLN A 135 -0.63 46.39 37.97
C GLN A 135 0.73 47.08 37.70
N THR A 136 0.94 47.62 36.49
CA THR A 136 1.73 48.86 36.22
C THR A 136 3.22 48.78 35.77
N ILE A 137 3.40 49.00 34.45
CA ILE A 137 4.29 49.94 33.71
C ILE A 137 5.81 49.93 33.95
N HIS A 138 6.57 49.62 32.89
CA HIS A 138 7.68 50.48 32.43
C HIS A 138 7.90 50.34 30.91
N GLU A 139 7.57 51.42 30.18
CA GLU A 139 7.91 51.66 28.78
C GLU A 139 9.39 52.04 28.64
N HIS A 140 10.04 51.57 27.57
CA HIS A 140 11.15 52.27 26.95
C HIS A 140 11.01 52.23 25.43
N THR A 141 10.49 53.33 24.90
CA THR A 141 10.47 53.70 23.49
C THR A 141 11.81 54.33 23.12
N HIS A 142 12.44 53.83 22.06
CA HIS A 142 13.47 54.57 21.32
C HIS A 142 13.06 54.65 19.85
N THR A 143 12.56 55.82 19.48
CA THR A 143 12.31 56.26 18.11
C THR A 143 13.60 56.83 17.54
N HIS A 144 14.06 56.29 16.41
CA HIS A 144 15.01 56.97 15.52
C HIS A 144 14.38 57.07 14.14
N ASP A 145 13.87 58.26 13.84
CA ASP A 145 13.54 58.71 12.49
C ASP A 145 14.84 58.98 11.73
N HIS A 146 14.96 58.37 10.55
CA HIS A 146 15.82 58.87 9.48
C HIS A 146 15.04 58.77 8.16
N ASP A 147 14.48 59.92 7.77
CA ASP A 147 14.04 60.20 6.41
C ASP A 147 15.24 60.16 5.45
N HIS A 148 15.18 59.30 4.44
CA HIS A 148 15.82 59.55 3.15
C HIS A 148 14.92 59.06 2.02
N ASP A 149 14.31 60.05 1.37
CA ASP A 149 13.68 59.96 0.06
C ASP A 149 14.77 59.76 -1.01
N CYS A 150 14.80 58.58 -1.62
CA CYS A 150 15.40 58.37 -2.93
C CYS A 150 14.67 57.22 -3.65
N GLY A 151 13.75 57.60 -4.52
CA GLY A 151 13.13 56.71 -5.48
C GLY A 151 14.17 56.08 -6.42
N HIS A 152 14.37 54.79 -6.25
CA HIS A 152 14.93 53.91 -7.27
C HIS A 152 13.97 52.73 -7.44
N ASP A 153 13.19 52.80 -8.52
CA ASP A 153 12.30 51.75 -8.99
C ASP A 153 13.18 50.62 -9.56
N HIS A 154 13.47 49.62 -8.73
CA HIS A 154 14.03 48.36 -9.16
C HIS A 154 12.91 47.34 -9.22
N THR A 155 12.33 47.19 -10.41
CA THR A 155 11.47 46.07 -10.77
C THR A 155 12.29 44.79 -10.74
N HIS A 156 12.34 44.13 -9.59
CA HIS A 156 12.72 42.73 -9.52
C HIS A 156 11.51 41.91 -9.99
N ASP A 157 11.56 41.51 -11.25
CA ASP A 157 10.70 40.48 -11.83
C ASP A 157 11.06 39.14 -11.16
N HIS A 158 10.51 38.91 -9.98
CA HIS A 158 10.44 37.59 -9.40
C HIS A 158 9.29 36.88 -10.09
N GLY A 159 9.62 36.12 -11.13
CA GLY A 159 8.74 35.10 -11.71
C GLY A 159 8.38 34.08 -10.63
N HIS A 160 7.33 34.37 -9.87
CA HIS A 160 6.71 33.41 -8.97
C HIS A 160 6.00 32.37 -9.83
N THR A 161 6.61 31.19 -9.93
CA THR A 161 5.95 29.98 -10.38
C THR A 161 4.76 29.70 -9.45
N HIS A 162 3.56 30.01 -9.93
CA HIS A 162 2.32 29.71 -9.21
C HIS A 162 2.11 28.19 -9.18
N HIS A 163 2.52 27.54 -8.07
CA HIS A 163 2.12 26.17 -7.80
C HIS A 163 0.60 26.12 -7.64
N HIS A 164 -0.08 25.49 -8.60
CA HIS A 164 -1.54 25.33 -8.58
C HIS A 164 -1.92 24.31 -7.51
N HIS A 165 -2.33 24.78 -6.34
CA HIS A 165 -2.84 23.92 -5.27
C HIS A 165 -4.22 23.33 -5.64
N ALA A 166 -4.29 22.03 -5.96
CA ALA A 166 -5.54 21.34 -6.18
C ALA A 166 -6.14 20.85 -4.85
N SER A 167 -7.42 21.12 -4.60
CA SER A 167 -8.18 20.56 -3.47
C SER A 167 -8.89 19.26 -3.89
N MET A 168 -9.31 18.44 -2.92
CA MET A 168 -10.08 17.22 -3.20
C MET A 168 -11.37 17.46 -4.01
N ALA A 169 -12.06 18.57 -3.75
CA ALA A 169 -13.24 18.96 -4.52
C ALA A 169 -12.88 19.30 -5.97
N GLY A 170 -11.73 19.99 -6.17
CA GLY A 170 -11.21 20.30 -7.50
C GLY A 170 -10.83 19.03 -8.27
N ILE A 171 -10.12 18.10 -7.64
CA ILE A 171 -9.73 16.82 -8.25
C ILE A 171 -10.96 15.98 -8.60
N SER A 172 -11.95 15.88 -7.70
CA SER A 172 -13.19 15.13 -7.97
C SER A 172 -13.93 15.72 -9.18
N HIS A 173 -14.03 17.05 -9.27
CA HIS A 173 -14.63 17.73 -10.41
C HIS A 173 -13.86 17.46 -11.72
N ILE A 174 -12.52 17.45 -11.68
CA ILE A 174 -11.70 17.08 -12.84
C ILE A 174 -12.03 15.64 -13.27
N ILE A 175 -12.03 14.69 -12.34
CA ILE A 175 -12.28 13.26 -12.61
C ILE A 175 -13.66 13.02 -13.22
N GLU A 176 -14.70 13.71 -12.72
CA GLU A 176 -16.06 13.61 -13.26
C GLU A 176 -16.13 13.93 -14.76
N HIS A 177 -15.34 14.91 -15.20
CA HIS A 177 -15.30 15.40 -16.58
C HIS A 177 -14.32 14.63 -17.48
N LEU A 178 -13.57 13.66 -16.94
CA LEU A 178 -12.68 12.83 -17.77
C LEU A 178 -13.51 11.96 -18.73
N ASN A 179 -13.01 11.80 -19.95
CA ASN A 179 -13.59 10.91 -20.95
C ASN A 179 -13.14 9.45 -20.75
N LEU A 180 -13.44 8.90 -19.57
CA LEU A 180 -13.08 7.54 -19.15
C LEU A 180 -14.32 6.76 -18.72
N PRO A 181 -14.29 5.41 -18.73
CA PRO A 181 -15.37 4.58 -18.21
C PRO A 181 -15.71 4.93 -16.74
N GLU A 182 -16.99 4.86 -16.37
CA GLU A 182 -17.43 5.21 -15.01
C GLU A 182 -16.82 4.31 -13.91
N GLU A 183 -16.56 3.03 -14.22
CA GLU A 183 -15.81 2.13 -13.33
C GLU A 183 -14.40 2.65 -13.05
N VAL A 184 -13.71 3.13 -14.09
CA VAL A 184 -12.36 3.71 -13.99
C VAL A 184 -12.38 4.99 -13.16
N LYS A 185 -13.36 5.89 -13.38
CA LYS A 185 -13.52 7.10 -12.56
C LYS A 185 -13.75 6.78 -11.08
N THR A 186 -14.55 5.76 -10.81
CA THR A 186 -14.83 5.30 -9.44
C THR A 186 -13.54 4.82 -8.76
N ASP A 187 -12.71 4.06 -9.47
CA ASP A 187 -11.40 3.62 -8.97
C ASP A 187 -10.45 4.81 -8.72
N ILE A 188 -10.38 5.77 -9.65
CA ILE A 188 -9.54 6.97 -9.49
C ILE A 188 -9.94 7.75 -8.21
N VAL A 189 -11.24 7.99 -8.01
CA VAL A 189 -11.74 8.68 -6.80
C VAL A 189 -11.40 7.88 -5.53
N ALA A 190 -11.52 6.56 -5.55
CA ALA A 190 -11.19 5.71 -4.40
C ALA A 190 -9.70 5.78 -4.05
N VAL A 191 -8.81 5.78 -5.05
CA VAL A 191 -7.36 5.95 -4.86
C VAL A 191 -7.05 7.34 -4.29
N TYR A 192 -7.63 8.41 -4.86
CA TYR A 192 -7.45 9.76 -4.34
C TYR A 192 -7.97 9.93 -2.92
N ARG A 193 -9.05 9.24 -2.55
CA ARG A 193 -9.54 9.25 -1.17
C ARG A 193 -8.52 8.66 -0.19
N LEU A 194 -7.83 7.58 -0.55
CA LEU A 194 -6.76 7.00 0.28
C LEU A 194 -5.60 7.98 0.48
N ILE A 195 -5.21 8.69 -0.59
CA ILE A 195 -4.16 9.72 -0.53
C ILE A 195 -4.64 10.89 0.35
N ALA A 196 -5.86 11.37 0.13
CA ALA A 196 -6.42 12.48 0.91
C ALA A 196 -6.56 12.16 2.41
N GLU A 197 -6.96 10.94 2.77
CA GLU A 197 -7.00 10.49 4.16
C GLU A 197 -5.59 10.51 4.80
N ALA A 198 -4.56 10.14 4.03
CA ALA A 198 -3.18 10.19 4.50
C ALA A 198 -2.67 11.63 4.66
N GLU A 199 -2.90 12.49 3.67
CA GLU A 199 -2.53 13.90 3.74
C GLU A 199 -3.28 14.62 4.88
N SER A 200 -4.57 14.29 5.10
CA SER A 200 -5.39 14.80 6.21
C SER A 200 -4.72 14.52 7.54
N HIS A 201 -4.27 13.27 7.71
CA HIS A 201 -3.63 12.81 8.92
C HIS A 201 -2.29 13.48 9.16
N VAL A 202 -1.44 13.56 8.12
CA VAL A 202 -0.09 14.15 8.21
C VAL A 202 -0.14 15.65 8.47
N HIS A 203 -1.10 16.36 7.86
CA HIS A 203 -1.24 17.80 8.01
C HIS A 203 -2.18 18.24 9.16
N GLY A 204 -2.88 17.31 9.81
CA GLY A 204 -3.81 17.61 10.89
C GLY A 204 -5.01 18.47 10.46
N LYS A 205 -5.39 18.40 9.18
CA LYS A 205 -6.50 19.15 8.56
C LYS A 205 -7.63 18.22 8.14
N THR A 206 -8.85 18.72 7.95
CA THR A 206 -9.91 17.88 7.38
C THR A 206 -9.64 17.59 5.90
N VAL A 207 -10.24 16.53 5.35
CA VAL A 207 -10.05 16.11 3.95
C VAL A 207 -10.41 17.22 2.96
N GLU A 208 -11.37 18.06 3.32
CA GLU A 208 -11.87 19.18 2.51
C GLU A 208 -10.87 20.36 2.46
N GLU A 209 -9.99 20.48 3.46
CA GLU A 209 -9.04 21.59 3.63
C GLU A 209 -7.62 21.28 3.12
N ILE A 210 -7.44 20.10 2.51
CA ILE A 210 -6.16 19.66 1.98
C ILE A 210 -5.91 20.28 0.61
N HIS A 211 -4.66 20.71 0.44
CA HIS A 211 -4.09 21.08 -0.85
C HIS A 211 -2.97 20.10 -1.15
N PHE A 212 -3.05 19.43 -2.29
CA PHE A 212 -2.00 18.51 -2.70
C PHE A 212 -0.84 19.30 -3.30
N HIS A 213 0.37 19.04 -2.81
CA HIS A 213 1.60 19.67 -3.31
C HIS A 213 2.28 18.83 -4.39
N GLU A 214 2.29 17.51 -4.22
CA GLU A 214 3.00 16.57 -5.13
C GLU A 214 2.06 15.56 -5.79
N VAL A 215 0.86 15.36 -5.22
CA VAL A 215 -0.10 14.32 -5.65
C VAL A 215 -1.30 14.87 -6.42
N GLY A 216 -1.45 16.19 -6.48
CA GLY A 216 -2.52 16.89 -7.20
C GLY A 216 -2.06 17.50 -8.51
N THR A 217 -0.82 17.23 -8.92
CA THR A 217 -0.31 17.65 -10.22
C THR A 217 -0.98 16.85 -11.31
N ALA A 218 -1.02 17.40 -12.52
CA ALA A 218 -1.65 16.71 -13.65
C ALA A 218 -0.90 15.43 -14.05
N ASP A 219 0.39 15.32 -13.73
CA ASP A 219 1.17 14.09 -13.86
C ASP A 219 0.63 12.98 -12.95
N ALA A 220 0.47 13.27 -11.66
CA ALA A 220 -0.11 12.33 -10.70
C ALA A 220 -1.54 11.88 -11.08
N ILE A 221 -2.36 12.79 -11.62
CA ILE A 221 -3.70 12.44 -12.14
C ILE A 221 -3.58 11.47 -13.32
N ALA A 222 -2.66 11.73 -14.25
CA ALA A 222 -2.45 10.88 -15.42
C ALA A 222 -1.94 9.49 -15.04
N ASP A 223 -1.00 9.39 -14.10
CA ASP A 223 -0.49 8.13 -13.57
C ASP A 223 -1.60 7.27 -12.96
N ILE A 224 -2.39 7.85 -12.03
CA ILE A 224 -3.48 7.13 -11.37
C ILE A 224 -4.54 6.72 -12.39
N ALA A 225 -4.95 7.64 -13.28
CA ALA A 225 -5.93 7.36 -14.31
C ALA A 225 -5.47 6.25 -15.27
N GLY A 226 -4.19 6.27 -15.65
CA GLY A 226 -3.61 5.27 -16.53
C GLY A 226 -3.55 3.88 -15.89
N VAL A 227 -3.16 3.78 -14.62
CA VAL A 227 -3.20 2.50 -13.89
C VAL A 227 -4.63 1.98 -13.76
N CYS A 228 -5.59 2.83 -13.35
CA CYS A 228 -7.00 2.44 -13.25
C CYS A 228 -7.56 1.96 -14.60
N LEU A 229 -7.25 2.67 -15.70
CA LEU A 229 -7.68 2.28 -17.04
C LEU A 229 -7.05 0.94 -17.48
N LEU A 230 -5.75 0.73 -17.23
CA LEU A 230 -5.07 -0.52 -17.55
C LEU A 230 -5.63 -1.69 -16.73
N MET A 231 -5.92 -1.48 -15.46
CA MET A 231 -6.58 -2.48 -14.61
C MET A 231 -7.96 -2.86 -15.15
N HIS A 232 -8.74 -1.89 -15.62
CA HIS A 232 -10.03 -2.13 -16.29
C HIS A 232 -9.87 -2.90 -17.62
N MET A 233 -8.89 -2.53 -18.45
CA MET A 233 -8.62 -3.20 -19.73
C MET A 233 -8.08 -4.63 -19.57
N ILE A 234 -7.22 -4.84 -18.57
CA ILE A 234 -6.64 -6.16 -18.26
C ILE A 234 -7.68 -7.03 -17.54
N ALA A 235 -8.52 -6.46 -16.68
CA ALA A 235 -9.55 -7.14 -15.89
C ALA A 235 -9.05 -8.46 -15.23
N PRO A 236 -8.02 -8.42 -14.37
CA PRO A 236 -7.58 -9.60 -13.63
C PRO A 236 -8.67 -10.05 -12.63
N LYS A 237 -8.83 -11.36 -12.44
CA LYS A 237 -9.77 -11.89 -11.42
C LYS A 237 -9.19 -11.84 -10.02
N LYS A 238 -7.85 -11.85 -9.91
CA LYS A 238 -7.12 -11.75 -8.66
C LYS A 238 -5.86 -10.92 -8.87
N VAL A 239 -5.55 -10.08 -7.89
CA VAL A 239 -4.36 -9.23 -7.90
C VAL A 239 -3.57 -9.52 -6.63
N ILE A 240 -2.30 -9.90 -6.80
CA ILE A 240 -1.39 -10.25 -5.72
C ILE A 240 -0.18 -9.34 -5.82
N ALA A 241 0.43 -8.96 -4.70
CA ALA A 241 1.72 -8.30 -4.70
C ALA A 241 2.69 -8.96 -3.72
N SER A 242 3.99 -8.88 -3.99
CA SER A 242 5.03 -9.15 -2.98
C SER A 242 4.92 -8.15 -1.82
N PRO A 243 5.58 -8.39 -0.67
CA PRO A 243 5.87 -7.32 0.28
C PRO A 243 6.49 -6.10 -0.43
N ILE A 244 6.16 -4.90 0.04
CA ILE A 244 6.53 -3.64 -0.61
C ILE A 244 7.87 -3.15 -0.05
N HIS A 245 8.86 -2.95 -0.93
CA HIS A 245 10.11 -2.30 -0.56
C HIS A 245 9.92 -0.78 -0.50
N VAL A 246 10.06 -0.18 0.68
CA VAL A 246 9.82 1.28 0.82
C VAL A 246 11.06 2.14 0.54
N GLY A 247 12.25 1.56 0.65
CA GLY A 247 13.51 2.28 0.55
C GLY A 247 14.09 2.56 1.93
N SER A 248 15.00 3.52 2.05
CA SER A 248 15.61 3.93 3.32
C SER A 248 16.17 5.35 3.25
N GLY A 249 16.50 5.94 4.39
CA GLY A 249 17.11 7.27 4.45
C GLY A 249 16.07 8.39 4.44
N ASN A 250 16.34 9.46 3.70
CA ASN A 250 15.51 10.65 3.61
C ASN A 250 15.26 11.03 2.14
N VAL A 251 14.17 11.76 1.89
CA VAL A 251 13.78 12.32 0.59
C VAL A 251 13.63 13.84 0.72
N HIS A 252 13.97 14.59 -0.32
CA HIS A 252 13.77 16.03 -0.36
C HIS A 252 12.50 16.33 -1.16
N CYS A 253 11.64 17.16 -0.61
CA CYS A 253 10.33 17.42 -1.18
C CYS A 253 9.88 18.85 -0.85
N ALA A 254 8.69 19.27 -1.29
CA ALA A 254 8.17 20.61 -1.00
C ALA A 254 8.01 20.88 0.51
N HIS A 255 7.96 19.82 1.32
CA HIS A 255 7.87 19.85 2.79
C HIS A 255 9.24 19.77 3.48
N GLY A 256 10.33 19.92 2.73
CA GLY A 256 11.70 19.79 3.23
C GLY A 256 12.18 18.35 3.21
N ILE A 257 13.01 17.99 4.19
CA ILE A 257 13.63 16.66 4.30
C ILE A 257 12.71 15.74 5.10
N LEU A 258 12.18 14.71 4.46
CA LEU A 258 11.30 13.72 5.07
C LEU A 258 11.98 12.36 5.21
N PRO A 259 11.67 11.57 6.25
CA PRO A 259 12.14 10.20 6.35
C PRO A 259 11.51 9.32 5.25
N VAL A 260 12.20 8.25 4.86
CA VAL A 260 11.66 7.22 3.96
C VAL A 260 11.20 6.00 4.78
N PRO A 261 9.94 5.53 4.63
CA PRO A 261 8.89 6.05 3.75
C PRO A 261 8.37 7.43 4.21
N ALA A 262 8.01 8.29 3.24
CA ALA A 262 7.41 9.58 3.54
C ALA A 262 6.14 9.41 4.40
N PRO A 263 5.78 10.39 5.26
CA PRO A 263 4.68 10.24 6.22
C PRO A 263 3.34 9.83 5.60
N ALA A 264 2.97 10.39 4.44
CA ALA A 264 1.74 10.02 3.74
C ALA A 264 1.80 8.57 3.24
N THR A 265 2.91 8.17 2.60
CA THR A 265 3.18 6.78 2.18
C THR A 265 3.11 5.82 3.37
N ALA A 266 3.73 6.17 4.49
CA ALA A 266 3.74 5.36 5.71
C ALA A 266 2.31 5.15 6.26
N PHE A 267 1.48 6.18 6.22
CA PHE A 267 0.08 6.09 6.64
C PHE A 267 -0.74 5.19 5.70
N ILE A 268 -0.60 5.36 4.39
CA ILE A 268 -1.28 4.51 3.39
C ILE A 268 -0.90 3.04 3.61
N LEU A 269 0.37 2.74 3.85
CA LEU A 269 0.86 1.37 3.99
C LEU A 269 0.50 0.68 5.32
N GLN A 270 -0.20 1.35 6.25
CA GLN A 270 -0.63 0.72 7.50
C GLN A 270 -1.46 -0.55 7.27
N GLY A 271 -1.03 -1.64 7.92
CA GLY A 271 -1.64 -2.97 7.80
C GLY A 271 -1.15 -3.80 6.62
N LEU A 272 -0.27 -3.27 5.76
CA LEU A 272 0.33 -3.98 4.62
C LEU A 272 1.74 -4.49 4.97
N PRO A 273 2.20 -5.61 4.37
CA PRO A 273 3.55 -6.10 4.58
C PRO A 273 4.56 -5.24 3.82
N ILE A 274 5.39 -4.52 4.57
CA ILE A 274 6.42 -3.63 4.04
C ILE A 274 7.78 -3.98 4.63
N TYR A 275 8.85 -3.63 3.91
CA TYR A 275 10.22 -3.78 4.40
C TYR A 275 11.13 -2.67 3.87
N SER A 276 12.18 -2.38 4.62
CA SER A 276 13.26 -1.48 4.25
C SER A 276 14.51 -2.28 3.86
N GLY A 277 15.48 -1.63 3.23
CA GLY A 277 16.71 -2.25 2.74
C GLY A 277 17.87 -1.27 2.73
N VAL A 278 18.93 -1.62 2.01
CA VAL A 278 20.16 -0.80 1.91
C VAL A 278 20.05 0.36 0.90
N ILE A 279 19.05 0.31 0.02
CA ILE A 279 18.86 1.31 -1.04
C ILE A 279 18.35 2.59 -0.40
N LYS A 280 19.13 3.67 -0.54
CA LYS A 280 18.78 5.01 -0.06
C LYS A 280 17.89 5.72 -1.08
N GLY A 281 16.86 6.40 -0.59
CA GLY A 281 15.87 7.10 -1.39
C GLY A 281 14.49 6.47 -1.28
N GLU A 282 13.48 7.23 -1.67
CA GLU A 282 12.10 6.77 -1.74
C GLU A 282 11.90 5.83 -2.93
N LEU A 283 11.53 4.58 -2.64
CA LEU A 283 11.21 3.56 -3.66
C LEU A 283 9.70 3.36 -3.83
N CYS A 284 8.92 3.64 -2.78
CA CYS A 284 7.47 3.59 -2.86
C CYS A 284 6.91 4.99 -2.59
N THR A 285 6.24 5.56 -3.59
CA THR A 285 5.63 6.89 -3.52
C THR A 285 4.20 6.80 -2.98
N PRO A 286 3.59 7.92 -2.53
CA PRO A 286 2.18 7.92 -2.09
C PRO A 286 1.22 7.37 -3.15
N THR A 287 1.43 7.73 -4.42
CA THR A 287 0.60 7.24 -5.55
C THR A 287 0.71 5.73 -5.72
N GLY A 288 1.94 5.20 -5.75
CA GLY A 288 2.18 3.76 -5.88
C GLY A 288 1.60 2.97 -4.70
N ALA A 289 1.76 3.47 -3.47
CA ALA A 289 1.19 2.86 -2.27
C ALA A 289 -0.35 2.82 -2.32
N ALA A 290 -0.99 3.92 -2.72
CA ALA A 290 -2.45 4.01 -2.81
C ALA A 290 -3.02 3.07 -3.88
N LEU A 291 -2.39 3.00 -5.06
CA LEU A 291 -2.77 2.11 -6.15
C LEU A 291 -2.66 0.64 -5.75
N LEU A 292 -1.54 0.25 -5.10
CA LEU A 292 -1.38 -1.10 -4.59
C LEU A 292 -2.43 -1.42 -3.51
N LYS A 293 -2.67 -0.51 -2.57
CA LYS A 293 -3.67 -0.71 -1.51
C LYS A 293 -5.10 -0.86 -2.06
N HIS A 294 -5.43 -0.15 -3.12
CA HIS A 294 -6.74 -0.21 -3.75
C HIS A 294 -6.96 -1.52 -4.54
N PHE A 295 -6.00 -1.90 -5.38
CA PHE A 295 -6.18 -3.01 -6.32
C PHE A 295 -5.72 -4.38 -5.80
N VAL A 296 -4.74 -4.45 -4.90
CA VAL A 296 -4.16 -5.73 -4.45
C VAL A 296 -5.09 -6.42 -3.46
N THR A 297 -5.48 -7.65 -3.80
CA THR A 297 -6.38 -8.48 -2.97
C THR A 297 -5.63 -9.28 -1.90
N GLU A 298 -4.35 -9.57 -2.11
CA GLU A 298 -3.54 -10.39 -1.21
C GLU A 298 -2.06 -10.03 -1.36
N PHE A 299 -1.34 -9.83 -0.26
CA PHE A 299 0.10 -9.61 -0.27
C PHE A 299 0.83 -10.88 0.18
N LYS A 300 1.67 -11.45 -0.68
CA LYS A 300 2.47 -12.66 -0.41
C LYS A 300 3.57 -12.89 -1.45
N GLU A 301 4.42 -13.86 -1.16
CA GLU A 301 5.34 -14.44 -2.14
C GLU A 301 4.61 -14.95 -3.39
N MET A 302 5.31 -14.93 -4.53
CA MET A 302 4.74 -15.31 -5.81
C MET A 302 4.18 -16.74 -5.76
N PRO A 303 2.89 -16.95 -6.02
CA PRO A 303 2.32 -18.28 -6.04
C PRO A 303 2.83 -19.07 -7.25
N VAL A 304 2.66 -20.39 -7.21
CA VAL A 304 2.83 -21.21 -8.42
C VAL A 304 1.82 -20.74 -9.46
N MET A 305 2.33 -20.25 -10.60
CA MET A 305 1.51 -19.72 -11.69
C MET A 305 2.13 -20.05 -13.05
N ARG A 306 1.27 -20.18 -14.07
CA ARG A 306 1.68 -20.25 -15.48
C ARG A 306 1.55 -18.86 -16.07
N THR A 307 2.68 -18.19 -16.29
CA THR A 307 2.72 -16.82 -16.81
C THR A 307 2.43 -16.81 -18.31
N SER A 308 1.59 -15.87 -18.74
CA SER A 308 1.27 -15.62 -20.15
C SER A 308 1.87 -14.31 -20.67
N ALA A 309 2.10 -13.34 -19.79
CA ALA A 309 2.77 -12.08 -20.12
C ALA A 309 3.56 -11.56 -18.91
N ILE A 310 4.64 -10.83 -19.19
CA ILE A 310 5.50 -10.19 -18.20
C ILE A 310 5.72 -8.76 -18.67
N GLY A 311 5.63 -7.80 -17.75
CA GLY A 311 5.84 -6.38 -18.03
C GLY A 311 6.82 -5.76 -17.04
N TYR A 312 7.64 -4.84 -17.51
CA TYR A 312 8.60 -4.07 -16.72
C TYR A 312 8.34 -2.58 -16.87
N GLY A 313 7.98 -1.93 -15.76
CA GLY A 313 7.86 -0.48 -15.68
C GLY A 313 9.09 0.12 -15.05
N MET A 314 9.81 0.93 -15.81
CA MET A 314 11.10 1.52 -15.42
C MET A 314 10.89 2.85 -14.71
N GLY A 315 11.48 2.98 -13.53
CA GLY A 315 11.51 4.24 -12.78
C GLY A 315 12.60 5.18 -13.27
N LYS A 316 12.42 6.49 -13.02
CA LYS A 316 13.37 7.53 -13.45
C LYS A 316 14.73 7.40 -12.77
N LYS A 317 14.74 7.19 -11.44
CA LYS A 317 15.96 7.11 -10.61
C LYS A 317 16.86 5.94 -10.99
N ASP A 318 18.17 6.11 -10.82
CA ASP A 318 19.18 5.08 -11.03
C ASP A 318 19.72 4.55 -9.70
N PHE A 319 19.78 3.22 -9.58
CA PHE A 319 20.36 2.52 -8.45
C PHE A 319 21.25 1.38 -8.95
N GLU A 320 22.07 0.79 -8.08
CA GLU A 320 22.85 -0.42 -8.43
C GLU A 320 21.97 -1.60 -8.86
N ARG A 321 20.73 -1.64 -8.36
CA ARG A 321 19.70 -2.60 -8.75
C ARG A 321 18.74 -1.93 -9.73
N ALA A 322 18.29 -2.69 -10.74
CA ALA A 322 17.36 -2.19 -11.75
C ALA A 322 16.10 -1.59 -11.11
N ASN A 323 15.90 -0.28 -11.26
CA ASN A 323 14.75 0.43 -10.73
C ASN A 323 13.50 0.13 -11.57
N CYS A 324 12.80 -0.96 -11.26
CA CYS A 324 11.61 -1.34 -12.00
C CYS A 324 10.56 -2.03 -11.13
N VAL A 325 9.29 -1.85 -11.49
CA VAL A 325 8.19 -2.72 -11.07
C VAL A 325 8.01 -3.78 -12.14
N ARG A 326 7.98 -5.05 -11.73
CA ARG A 326 7.66 -6.14 -12.64
C ARG A 326 6.25 -6.66 -12.38
N VAL A 327 5.49 -6.85 -13.45
CA VAL A 327 4.19 -7.52 -13.39
C VAL A 327 4.25 -8.85 -14.13
N LEU A 328 3.56 -9.85 -13.57
CA LEU A 328 3.35 -11.14 -14.22
C LEU A 328 1.86 -11.41 -14.31
N LEU A 329 1.36 -11.55 -15.54
CA LEU A 329 -0.01 -11.96 -15.81
C LEU A 329 -0.03 -13.44 -16.15
N GLY A 330 -0.94 -14.20 -15.57
CA GLY A 330 -1.06 -15.61 -15.88
C GLY A 330 -2.20 -16.31 -15.18
N GLU A 331 -2.10 -17.63 -15.10
CA GLU A 331 -3.07 -18.47 -14.40
C GLU A 331 -2.46 -19.06 -13.13
N THR A 332 -3.07 -18.78 -11.98
CA THR A 332 -2.85 -19.55 -10.76
C THR A 332 -3.86 -20.69 -10.71
N GLU A 333 -3.43 -21.86 -10.27
CA GLU A 333 -4.37 -22.90 -9.83
C GLU A 333 -5.18 -22.35 -8.65
N GLU A 334 -6.49 -22.57 -8.64
CA GLU A 334 -7.29 -22.20 -7.48
C GLU A 334 -6.76 -22.98 -6.27
N THR A 335 -6.34 -22.26 -5.24
CA THR A 335 -6.00 -22.77 -3.90
C THR A 335 -7.18 -23.45 -3.20
N GLY A 336 -8.29 -23.71 -3.89
CA GLY A 336 -9.36 -24.60 -3.44
C GLY A 336 -8.94 -26.07 -3.38
N SER A 337 -7.73 -26.38 -3.82
CA SER A 337 -7.15 -27.72 -3.84
C SER A 337 -6.28 -28.04 -2.63
N GLU A 338 -6.12 -27.15 -1.64
CA GLU A 338 -5.46 -27.50 -0.38
C GLU A 338 -6.36 -27.19 0.82
N VAL A 339 -6.35 -28.09 1.80
CA VAL A 339 -7.10 -27.97 3.05
C VAL A 339 -6.17 -28.24 4.22
N ALA A 340 -6.33 -27.45 5.28
CA ALA A 340 -5.61 -27.66 6.53
C ALA A 340 -6.42 -28.60 7.42
N GLU A 341 -5.77 -29.66 7.88
CA GLU A 341 -6.29 -30.60 8.87
C GLU A 341 -5.62 -30.31 10.21
N LEU A 342 -6.39 -29.74 11.14
CA LEU A 342 -5.98 -29.38 12.49
C LEU A 342 -6.43 -30.46 13.45
N SER A 343 -5.50 -31.07 14.18
CA SER A 343 -5.81 -32.18 15.08
C SER A 343 -5.22 -31.99 16.47
N CYS A 344 -5.98 -32.38 17.50
CA CYS A 344 -5.54 -32.38 18.89
C CYS A 344 -6.10 -33.59 19.65
N ASN A 345 -5.34 -34.05 20.65
CA ASN A 345 -5.74 -35.18 21.49
C ASN A 345 -6.25 -34.63 22.83
N LEU A 346 -7.38 -35.17 23.32
CA LEU A 346 -8.10 -34.68 24.48
C LEU A 346 -8.47 -35.86 25.39
N ASP A 347 -7.96 -35.92 26.63
CA ASP A 347 -8.28 -36.94 27.65
C ASP A 347 -8.97 -36.36 28.90
N ASP A 348 -9.24 -35.07 28.92
CA ASP A 348 -9.74 -34.30 30.07
C ASP A 348 -10.94 -33.40 29.72
N MET A 349 -11.65 -33.69 28.62
CA MET A 349 -12.90 -33.04 28.23
C MET A 349 -14.08 -34.01 28.23
N THR A 350 -15.27 -33.48 28.53
CA THR A 350 -16.51 -34.26 28.43
C THR A 350 -17.04 -34.29 26.98
N PRO A 351 -17.84 -35.29 26.62
CA PRO A 351 -18.51 -35.34 25.32
C PRO A 351 -19.42 -34.14 25.04
N GLU A 352 -20.10 -33.58 26.06
CA GLU A 352 -20.96 -32.40 25.90
C GLU A 352 -20.15 -31.17 25.50
N ALA A 353 -18.99 -30.96 26.13
CA ALA A 353 -18.07 -29.88 25.75
C ALA A 353 -17.58 -30.05 24.32
N LEU A 354 -17.24 -31.29 23.91
CA LEU A 354 -16.84 -31.58 22.53
C LEU A 354 -17.96 -31.34 21.50
N GLY A 355 -19.21 -31.60 21.87
CA GLY A 355 -20.37 -31.25 21.04
C GLY A 355 -20.43 -29.74 20.80
N PHE A 356 -20.29 -28.95 21.85
CA PHE A 356 -20.26 -27.49 21.78
C PHE A 356 -19.11 -26.95 20.90
N VAL A 357 -17.91 -27.53 21.01
CA VAL A 357 -16.77 -27.14 20.15
C VAL A 357 -17.07 -27.42 18.68
N GLN A 358 -17.66 -28.57 18.35
CA GLN A 358 -18.02 -28.91 16.96
C GLN A 358 -19.00 -27.88 16.37
N GLU A 359 -20.04 -27.49 17.12
CA GLU A 359 -21.00 -26.47 16.68
C GLU A 359 -20.31 -25.13 16.39
N ILE A 360 -19.42 -24.68 17.28
CA ILE A 360 -18.64 -23.44 17.09
C ILE A 360 -17.79 -23.51 15.82
N LEU A 361 -17.08 -24.62 15.62
CA LEU A 361 -16.19 -24.78 14.47
C LEU A 361 -16.96 -24.79 13.15
N PHE A 362 -18.09 -25.50 13.08
CA PHE A 362 -18.96 -25.47 11.91
C PHE A 362 -19.53 -24.07 11.65
N ALA A 363 -20.04 -23.40 12.69
CA ALA A 363 -20.53 -22.03 12.59
C ALA A 363 -19.43 -21.04 12.14
N ALA A 364 -18.17 -21.31 12.50
CA ALA A 364 -17.03 -20.51 12.09
C ALA A 364 -16.55 -20.76 10.65
N GLY A 365 -17.08 -21.78 9.96
CA GLY A 365 -16.76 -22.10 8.58
C GLY A 365 -15.85 -23.33 8.38
N ALA A 366 -15.70 -24.21 9.39
CA ALA A 366 -15.01 -25.47 9.20
C ALA A 366 -15.66 -26.29 8.07
N LEU A 367 -14.81 -26.93 7.24
CA LEU A 367 -15.26 -27.78 6.14
C LEU A 367 -15.75 -29.14 6.64
N GLU A 368 -15.13 -29.65 7.71
CA GLU A 368 -15.47 -30.91 8.36
C GLU A 368 -14.93 -30.90 9.80
N VAL A 369 -15.65 -31.51 10.73
CA VAL A 369 -15.18 -31.72 12.10
C VAL A 369 -15.60 -33.10 12.56
N TYR A 370 -14.66 -33.91 13.03
CA TYR A 370 -14.94 -35.25 13.52
C TYR A 370 -14.08 -35.62 14.71
N THR A 371 -14.49 -36.70 15.39
CA THR A 371 -13.80 -37.25 16.55
C THR A 371 -13.46 -38.72 16.33
N ILE A 372 -12.29 -39.15 16.81
CA ILE A 372 -11.88 -40.56 16.82
C ILE A 372 -11.56 -40.96 18.28
N PRO A 373 -12.15 -42.03 18.82
CA PRO A 373 -11.78 -42.52 20.15
C PRO A 373 -10.37 -43.11 20.12
N ILE A 374 -9.53 -42.72 21.08
CA ILE A 374 -8.12 -43.13 21.18
C ILE A 374 -7.76 -43.53 22.61
N GLY A 375 -6.75 -44.39 22.76
CA GLY A 375 -6.12 -44.65 24.05
C GLY A 375 -4.96 -43.69 24.29
N MET A 376 -4.89 -43.09 25.47
CA MET A 376 -3.81 -42.18 25.86
C MET A 376 -3.02 -42.73 27.06
N LYS A 377 -1.87 -42.10 27.34
CA LYS A 377 -0.98 -42.49 28.46
C LYS A 377 -1.76 -42.57 29.78
N LYS A 378 -1.25 -43.36 30.73
CA LYS A 378 -1.91 -43.62 32.03
C LYS A 378 -3.29 -44.27 31.88
N SER A 379 -3.49 -45.05 30.80
CA SER A 379 -4.72 -45.78 30.49
C SER A 379 -5.97 -44.88 30.43
N ARG A 380 -5.79 -43.63 30.00
CA ARG A 380 -6.90 -42.69 29.88
C ARG A 380 -7.59 -42.88 28.54
N PRO A 381 -8.92 -43.06 28.51
CA PRO A 381 -9.67 -42.92 27.27
C PRO A 381 -9.60 -41.46 26.83
N GLY A 382 -9.30 -41.22 25.56
CA GLY A 382 -9.23 -39.88 24.98
C GLY A 382 -9.88 -39.84 23.60
N ILE A 383 -9.91 -38.63 23.04
CA ILE A 383 -10.49 -38.33 21.74
C ILE A 383 -9.48 -37.55 20.91
N LEU A 384 -9.30 -37.97 19.66
CA LEU A 384 -8.65 -37.16 18.63
C LEU A 384 -9.74 -36.31 17.97
N LEU A 385 -9.74 -35.02 18.26
CA LEU A 385 -10.58 -34.04 17.56
C LEU A 385 -9.83 -33.58 16.31
N THR A 386 -10.50 -33.63 15.16
CA THR A 386 -9.97 -33.15 13.89
C THR A 386 -10.91 -32.13 13.26
N CYS A 387 -10.37 -30.98 12.89
CA CYS A 387 -11.06 -29.91 12.18
C CYS A 387 -10.37 -29.68 10.83
N MET A 388 -11.11 -29.84 9.73
CA MET A 388 -10.64 -29.50 8.40
C MET A 388 -11.15 -28.12 8.02
N CYS A 389 -10.27 -27.25 7.53
CA CYS A 389 -10.63 -25.90 7.11
C CYS A 389 -9.87 -25.48 5.85
N ARG A 390 -10.28 -24.36 5.26
CA ARG A 390 -9.49 -23.73 4.19
C ARG A 390 -8.22 -23.17 4.81
N CYS A 391 -7.12 -23.18 4.07
CA CYS A 391 -5.84 -22.66 4.58
C CYS A 391 -5.94 -21.22 5.08
N ASN A 392 -6.76 -20.38 4.43
CA ASN A 392 -6.98 -18.98 4.84
C ASN A 392 -7.77 -18.82 6.15
N ASP A 393 -8.49 -19.85 6.58
CA ASP A 393 -9.26 -19.84 7.83
C ASP A 393 -8.49 -20.47 8.99
N LYS A 394 -7.26 -20.94 8.74
CA LYS A 394 -6.48 -21.73 9.69
C LYS A 394 -6.28 -21.02 11.02
N GLU A 395 -5.76 -19.79 11.00
CA GLU A 395 -5.43 -19.04 12.21
C GLU A 395 -6.68 -18.81 13.08
N LYS A 396 -7.82 -18.55 12.43
CA LYS A 396 -9.13 -18.45 13.08
C LYS A 396 -9.52 -19.77 13.75
N MET A 397 -9.38 -20.90 13.07
CA MET A 397 -9.72 -22.22 13.62
C MET A 397 -8.79 -22.64 14.77
N VAL A 398 -7.50 -22.35 14.64
CA VAL A 398 -6.50 -22.56 15.70
C VAL A 398 -6.88 -21.77 16.96
N SER A 399 -7.25 -20.50 16.80
CA SER A 399 -7.70 -19.66 17.92
C SER A 399 -8.93 -20.23 18.62
N LEU A 400 -9.92 -20.70 17.86
CA LEU A 400 -11.14 -21.31 18.42
C LEU A 400 -10.84 -22.63 19.14
N LEU A 401 -9.99 -23.49 18.58
CA LEU A 401 -9.59 -24.75 19.20
C LEU A 401 -8.88 -24.50 20.54
N PHE A 402 -7.93 -23.57 20.62
CA PHE A 402 -7.28 -23.23 21.89
C PHE A 402 -8.24 -22.61 22.90
N LYS A 403 -9.18 -21.78 22.43
CA LYS A 403 -10.15 -21.10 23.30
C LYS A 403 -11.16 -22.06 23.91
N HIS A 404 -11.60 -23.06 23.16
CA HIS A 404 -12.74 -23.90 23.52
C HIS A 404 -12.39 -25.35 23.87
N THR A 405 -11.11 -25.73 23.77
CA THR A 405 -10.63 -27.04 24.23
C THR A 405 -9.59 -26.89 25.34
N THR A 406 -9.31 -27.98 26.05
CA THR A 406 -8.24 -28.07 27.05
C THR A 406 -6.87 -28.33 26.44
N THR A 407 -6.77 -28.41 25.10
CA THR A 407 -5.53 -28.81 24.45
C THR A 407 -4.42 -27.77 24.64
N LEU A 408 -3.20 -28.27 24.80
CA LEU A 408 -2.00 -27.43 24.88
C LEU A 408 -1.26 -27.33 23.54
N GLY A 409 -1.69 -28.07 22.52
CA GLY A 409 -1.05 -28.07 21.22
C GLY A 409 -1.92 -28.65 20.13
N ILE A 410 -1.84 -28.04 18.95
CA ILE A 410 -2.56 -28.44 17.75
C ILE A 410 -1.52 -28.84 16.70
N ARG A 411 -1.75 -29.96 16.03
CA ARG A 411 -0.93 -30.40 14.89
C ARG A 411 -1.64 -30.04 13.59
N GLU A 412 -0.88 -29.60 12.61
CA GLU A 412 -1.36 -29.24 11.27
C GLU A 412 -0.83 -30.25 10.24
N SER A 413 -1.69 -30.63 9.30
CA SER A 413 -1.31 -31.30 8.07
C SER A 413 -2.00 -30.60 6.89
N ILE A 414 -1.24 -30.29 5.83
CA ILE A 414 -1.81 -29.73 4.59
C ILE A 414 -2.03 -30.88 3.60
N SER A 415 -3.28 -31.01 3.16
CA SER A 415 -3.68 -32.05 2.21
C SER A 415 -4.18 -31.46 0.91
N LYS A 416 -3.76 -32.05 -0.21
CA LYS A 416 -4.35 -31.76 -1.51
C LYS A 416 -5.75 -32.38 -1.62
N ARG A 417 -6.67 -31.64 -2.22
CA ARG A 417 -8.08 -31.97 -2.34
C ARG A 417 -8.54 -31.79 -3.79
N TYR A 418 -9.05 -32.87 -4.37
CA TYR A 418 -9.70 -32.85 -5.67
C TYR A 418 -11.21 -32.81 -5.47
N THR A 419 -11.88 -31.82 -6.06
CA THR A 419 -13.32 -31.61 -5.90
C THR A 419 -14.03 -31.61 -7.26
N LEU A 420 -15.30 -32.00 -7.26
CA LEU A 420 -16.21 -31.78 -8.38
C LEU A 420 -16.81 -30.37 -8.27
N THR A 421 -16.99 -29.72 -9.41
CA THR A 421 -17.75 -28.47 -9.52
C THR A 421 -19.20 -28.76 -9.13
N ARG A 422 -19.77 -27.93 -8.27
CA ARG A 422 -21.14 -28.10 -7.79
C ARG A 422 -22.01 -26.97 -8.33
N THR A 423 -23.15 -27.33 -8.91
CA THR A 423 -24.20 -26.39 -9.31
C THR A 423 -25.50 -26.81 -8.64
N MET A 424 -26.33 -25.82 -8.29
CA MET A 424 -27.67 -26.05 -7.76
C MET A 424 -28.67 -25.83 -8.89
N LYS A 425 -29.54 -26.80 -9.11
CA LYS A 425 -30.68 -26.70 -10.02
C LYS A 425 -31.96 -26.71 -9.22
N GLU A 426 -32.94 -25.92 -9.60
CA GLU A 426 -34.26 -25.91 -8.97
C GLU A 426 -35.25 -26.71 -9.82
N HIS A 427 -36.05 -27.54 -9.17
CA HIS A 427 -37.12 -28.31 -9.79
C HIS A 427 -38.44 -27.91 -9.16
N GLU A 428 -39.37 -27.42 -9.97
CA GLU A 428 -40.75 -27.20 -9.53
C GLU A 428 -41.48 -28.54 -9.41
N THR A 429 -42.06 -28.79 -8.25
CA THR A 429 -42.88 -29.98 -8.00
C THR A 429 -44.25 -29.55 -7.44
N PRO A 430 -45.27 -30.43 -7.48
CA PRO A 430 -46.57 -30.16 -6.84
C PRO A 430 -46.48 -29.91 -5.33
N TYR A 431 -45.35 -30.25 -4.70
CA TYR A 431 -45.09 -30.13 -3.27
C TYR A 431 -44.14 -28.97 -2.93
N GLY A 432 -43.81 -28.13 -3.92
CA GLY A 432 -42.89 -27.00 -3.80
C GLY A 432 -41.62 -27.17 -4.63
N VAL A 433 -40.74 -26.17 -4.54
CA VAL A 433 -39.44 -26.19 -5.21
C VAL A 433 -38.50 -27.13 -4.46
N VAL A 434 -37.89 -28.06 -5.17
CA VAL A 434 -36.83 -28.94 -4.65
C VAL A 434 -35.54 -28.67 -5.38
N ARG A 435 -34.48 -28.41 -4.62
CA ARG A 435 -33.16 -28.17 -5.19
C ARG A 435 -32.42 -29.49 -5.42
N GLU A 436 -31.77 -29.61 -6.57
CA GLU A 436 -30.85 -30.67 -6.91
C GLU A 436 -29.43 -30.13 -6.95
N LYS A 437 -28.57 -30.75 -6.15
CA LYS A 437 -27.13 -30.52 -6.19
C LYS A 437 -26.51 -31.41 -7.26
N VAL A 438 -26.13 -30.80 -8.37
CA VAL A 438 -25.41 -31.45 -9.46
C VAL A 438 -23.92 -31.26 -9.26
N SER A 439 -23.17 -32.36 -9.21
CA SER A 439 -21.70 -32.37 -9.08
C SER A 439 -21.08 -32.94 -10.35
N GLU A 440 -20.19 -32.18 -10.98
CA GLU A 440 -19.55 -32.53 -12.26
C GLU A 440 -18.03 -32.35 -12.23
N GLY A 441 -17.30 -33.21 -12.95
CA GLY A 441 -15.85 -33.17 -13.06
C GLY A 441 -15.23 -34.56 -13.21
N TYR A 442 -14.00 -34.63 -13.72
CA TYR A 442 -13.27 -35.89 -13.95
C TYR A 442 -14.07 -36.94 -14.76
N GLY A 443 -14.90 -36.49 -15.72
CA GLY A 443 -15.74 -37.38 -16.54
C GLY A 443 -16.96 -37.97 -15.82
N VAL A 444 -17.30 -37.48 -14.63
CA VAL A 444 -18.44 -37.95 -13.84
C VAL A 444 -19.43 -36.81 -13.61
N VAL A 445 -20.72 -37.13 -13.69
CA VAL A 445 -21.83 -36.23 -13.30
C VAL A 445 -22.74 -36.99 -12.34
N ARG A 446 -23.09 -36.36 -11.22
CA ARG A 446 -24.00 -36.91 -10.20
C ARG A 446 -24.99 -35.84 -9.76
N GLY A 447 -26.27 -36.21 -9.64
CA GLY A 447 -27.32 -35.36 -9.09
C GLY A 447 -27.84 -35.92 -7.77
N LYS A 448 -28.07 -35.06 -6.78
CA LYS A 448 -28.72 -35.43 -5.53
C LYS A 448 -29.67 -34.32 -5.08
N LEU A 449 -30.95 -34.66 -4.88
CA LEU A 449 -31.93 -33.75 -4.30
C LEU A 449 -31.52 -33.38 -2.86
N GLU A 450 -31.72 -32.12 -2.49
CA GLU A 450 -31.33 -31.61 -1.17
C GLU A 450 -32.18 -32.23 -0.07
N TYR A 451 -31.49 -32.68 0.98
CA TYR A 451 -32.13 -33.39 2.08
C TYR A 451 -33.14 -32.51 2.82
N GLU A 452 -32.81 -31.24 3.05
CA GLU A 452 -33.67 -30.31 3.79
C GLU A 452 -35.00 -30.08 3.08
N ASP A 453 -34.98 -29.95 1.75
CA ASP A 453 -36.17 -29.74 0.93
C ASP A 453 -37.06 -31.00 0.98
N LEU A 454 -36.47 -32.19 0.85
CA LEU A 454 -37.19 -33.46 0.97
C LEU A 454 -37.75 -33.69 2.38
N ALA A 455 -36.98 -33.35 3.42
CA ALA A 455 -37.38 -33.49 4.81
C ALA A 455 -38.52 -32.54 5.19
N LYS A 456 -38.52 -31.33 4.62
CA LYS A 456 -39.61 -30.37 4.77
C LYS A 456 -40.90 -30.92 4.18
N ILE A 457 -40.86 -31.39 2.92
CA ILE A 457 -42.01 -31.98 2.25
C ILE A 457 -42.53 -33.19 3.03
N ALA A 458 -41.64 -34.07 3.49
CA ALA A 458 -42.00 -35.24 4.29
C ALA A 458 -42.76 -34.87 5.58
N LYS A 459 -42.28 -33.86 6.31
CA LYS A 459 -42.94 -33.37 7.54
C LYS A 459 -44.29 -32.73 7.27
N GLU A 460 -44.39 -31.89 6.23
CA GLU A 460 -45.63 -31.18 5.89
C GLU A 460 -46.74 -32.13 5.42
N HIS A 461 -46.38 -33.22 4.76
CA HIS A 461 -47.34 -34.16 4.16
C HIS A 461 -47.48 -35.48 4.96
N GLY A 462 -46.79 -35.60 6.10
CA GLY A 462 -46.81 -36.82 6.92
C GLY A 462 -46.28 -38.06 6.21
N MET A 463 -45.38 -37.87 5.23
CA MET A 463 -44.80 -38.94 4.41
C MET A 463 -43.43 -39.35 4.96
N SER A 464 -42.98 -40.56 4.62
CA SER A 464 -41.59 -40.93 4.88
C SER A 464 -40.65 -40.24 3.87
N LEU A 465 -39.38 -40.02 4.27
CA LEU A 465 -38.35 -39.50 3.36
C LEU A 465 -38.16 -40.38 2.12
N GLU A 466 -38.40 -41.69 2.24
CA GLU A 466 -38.30 -42.61 1.11
C GLU A 466 -39.46 -42.44 0.13
N ASP A 467 -40.67 -42.20 0.63
CA ASP A 467 -41.85 -41.94 -0.21
C ASP A 467 -41.69 -40.62 -0.96
N VAL A 468 -41.24 -39.56 -0.29
CA VAL A 468 -40.96 -38.26 -0.95
C VAL A 468 -39.87 -38.42 -2.02
N LYS A 469 -38.83 -39.21 -1.75
CA LYS A 469 -37.80 -39.51 -2.76
C LYS A 469 -38.35 -40.28 -3.95
N LYS A 470 -39.27 -41.24 -3.77
CA LYS A 470 -39.90 -41.97 -4.89
C LYS A 470 -40.88 -41.10 -5.68
N LEU A 471 -41.53 -40.17 -4.99
CA LEU A 471 -42.52 -39.27 -5.56
C LEU A 471 -41.88 -38.17 -6.44
N ILE A 472 -40.71 -37.68 -6.01
CA ILE A 472 -39.99 -36.57 -6.65
C ILE A 472 -38.80 -37.05 -7.49
N GLY A 473 -38.16 -38.15 -7.08
CA GLY A 473 -36.99 -38.71 -7.72
C GLY A 473 -37.31 -39.34 -9.07
N LYS A 474 -36.40 -39.15 -10.03
CA LYS A 474 -36.40 -39.81 -11.33
C LYS A 474 -36.26 -41.32 -11.23
#